data_AF-A0A959ISF5-F1
#
_entry.id   AF-A0A959ISF5-F1
#
_cell.length_a   1.000
_cell.length_b   1.000
_cell.length_c   1.000
_cell.angle_alpha   90.00
_cell.angle_beta   90.00
_cell.angle_gamma   90.00
#
_symmetry.space_group_name_H-M   'P 1'
#
loop_
_entity.id
_entity.type
_entity.pdbx_description
1 polymer ?
#
loop_
_entity_poly.entity_id
_entity_poly.type
_entity_poly.pdbx_seq_one_letter_code
_entity_poly.pdbx_strand_id
1 'polypeptide(L)'
;MKKLWMNNWALMSFLPLLLLMPTQWSAVADAEPEVVMDNQACSVYNHTFTAGEELTYKIYYNLNFVWIPAGEVVFSVRDVGSQYHISAVGETYSSYEWFFKARDSYEVYIDKQSLLPSLSIRDIQEGKFTLYDKITYNQSENKTYSVRGSSKSEIKERNEYEVGNCMHDILSIIYYARNVNYASLDVGEHFPIE
;
A
#
# COMPACT_ATOMS: atom_id res chain seq x y z
N MET A 1 16.71 -60.10 11.50
CA MET A 1 16.60 -60.82 12.78
C MET A 1 15.85 -59.95 13.77
N LYS A 2 14.73 -60.48 14.28
CA LYS A 2 13.82 -59.84 15.25
C LYS A 2 14.48 -59.76 16.63
N LYS A 3 14.20 -58.70 17.39
CA LYS A 3 14.08 -58.78 18.86
C LYS A 3 13.03 -57.77 19.35
N LEU A 4 11.84 -58.32 19.61
CA LEU A 4 10.88 -57.78 20.57
C LEU A 4 11.49 -57.91 21.97
N TRP A 5 11.19 -56.96 22.85
CA TRP A 5 10.50 -57.33 24.09
C TRP A 5 9.63 -56.18 24.62
N MET A 6 8.52 -56.64 25.18
CA MET A 6 7.29 -55.97 25.56
C MET A 6 7.11 -56.26 27.05
N ASN A 7 6.47 -55.35 27.79
CA ASN A 7 5.54 -55.58 28.94
C ASN A 7 5.46 -54.27 29.73
N ASN A 8 4.36 -53.53 29.85
CA ASN A 8 2.91 -53.80 30.00
C ASN A 8 2.45 -54.00 31.46
N TRP A 9 1.23 -53.50 31.71
CA TRP A 9 0.29 -53.67 32.86
C TRP A 9 0.26 -52.51 33.87
N ALA A 10 -0.88 -51.97 34.32
CA ALA A 10 -2.31 -52.32 34.20
C ALA A 10 -3.16 -51.06 34.51
N LEU A 11 -4.16 -50.70 33.70
CA LEU A 11 -5.61 -50.86 33.94
C LEU A 11 -6.16 -50.28 35.27
N MET A 12 -6.97 -49.23 35.15
CA MET A 12 -8.19 -49.11 35.97
C MET A 12 -9.29 -48.36 35.23
N SER A 13 -10.40 -49.08 35.09
CA SER A 13 -11.71 -48.80 34.54
C SER A 13 -12.49 -47.71 35.29
N PHE A 14 -13.20 -46.84 34.56
CA PHE A 14 -14.52 -46.35 34.96
C PHE A 14 -15.31 -45.93 33.71
N LEU A 15 -16.38 -46.66 33.43
CA LEU A 15 -17.38 -46.35 32.42
C LEU A 15 -18.57 -45.70 33.15
N PRO A 16 -18.92 -44.42 32.91
CA PRO A 16 -20.22 -43.92 33.25
C PRO A 16 -21.16 -44.07 32.05
N LEU A 17 -22.23 -44.84 32.27
CA LEU A 17 -23.38 -44.97 31.40
C LEU A 17 -24.07 -43.60 31.29
N LEU A 18 -23.85 -42.86 30.20
CA LEU A 18 -24.53 -41.60 29.92
C LEU A 18 -25.74 -41.87 29.00
N LEU A 19 -26.93 -41.54 29.51
CA LEU A 19 -28.21 -41.61 28.80
C LEU A 19 -28.18 -40.79 27.50
N LEU A 20 -28.56 -41.43 26.39
CA LEU A 20 -28.90 -40.78 25.13
C LEU A 20 -30.21 -40.00 25.31
N MET A 21 -30.12 -38.68 25.54
CA MET A 21 -31.19 -37.76 25.21
C MET A 21 -30.91 -37.18 23.81
N PRO A 22 -31.88 -37.18 22.88
CA PRO A 22 -31.73 -36.39 21.67
C PRO A 22 -31.84 -34.92 22.05
N THR A 23 -30.71 -34.24 22.25
CA THR A 23 -30.70 -32.78 22.24
C THR A 23 -30.94 -32.35 20.81
N GLN A 24 -32.18 -31.95 20.53
CA GLN A 24 -32.50 -31.17 19.34
C GLN A 24 -31.72 -29.85 19.46
N TRP A 25 -30.50 -29.84 18.93
CA TRP A 25 -29.82 -28.59 18.64
C TRP A 25 -30.47 -28.07 17.35
N SER A 26 -31.54 -27.30 17.50
CA SER A 26 -31.93 -26.40 16.42
C SER A 26 -30.72 -25.48 16.21
N ALA A 27 -30.06 -25.62 15.07
CA ALA A 27 -29.15 -24.59 14.59
C ALA A 27 -29.99 -23.33 14.40
N VAL A 28 -30.02 -22.48 15.44
CA VAL A 28 -30.26 -21.07 15.21
C VAL A 28 -29.02 -20.66 14.44
N ALA A 29 -29.20 -20.44 13.14
CA ALA A 29 -28.22 -19.72 12.36
C ALA A 29 -28.15 -18.33 13.00
N ASP A 30 -27.20 -18.15 13.92
CA ASP A 30 -26.80 -16.84 14.35
C ASP A 30 -26.21 -16.20 13.10
N ALA A 31 -27.04 -15.43 12.40
CA ALA A 31 -26.56 -14.50 11.39
C ALA A 31 -25.61 -13.56 12.13
N GLU A 32 -24.31 -13.73 11.90
CA GLU A 32 -23.32 -12.76 12.32
C GLU A 32 -23.80 -11.39 11.83
N PRO A 33 -23.88 -10.37 12.69
CA PRO A 33 -24.30 -9.06 12.24
C PRO A 33 -23.28 -8.60 11.19
N GLU A 34 -23.73 -8.40 9.96
CA GLU A 34 -22.94 -7.70 8.95
C GLU A 34 -22.59 -6.34 9.55
N VAL A 35 -21.29 -6.15 9.84
CA VAL A 35 -20.76 -4.86 10.23
C VAL A 35 -20.90 -3.96 9.01
N VAL A 36 -21.98 -3.18 8.99
CA VAL A 36 -22.14 -2.09 8.03
C VAL A 36 -21.13 -1.02 8.41
N MET A 37 -19.95 -1.08 7.80
CA MET A 37 -18.99 0.01 7.84
C MET A 37 -19.56 1.18 7.04
N ASP A 38 -19.54 2.37 7.66
CA ASP A 38 -19.96 3.63 7.06
C ASP A 38 -19.04 3.98 5.87
N ASN A 39 -19.38 3.45 4.70
CA ASN A 39 -18.75 3.72 3.41
C ASN A 39 -19.13 5.11 2.89
N GLN A 40 -18.65 6.22 3.46
CA GLN A 40 -18.83 7.50 2.73
C GLN A 40 -17.93 8.70 3.01
N ALA A 41 -16.90 8.62 3.84
CA ALA A 41 -15.97 9.73 3.99
C ALA A 41 -14.53 9.31 3.68
N CYS A 42 -14.08 9.56 2.44
CA CYS A 42 -12.66 9.52 2.07
C CYS A 42 -11.90 10.70 2.72
N SER A 43 -12.09 10.94 4.01
CA SER A 43 -11.49 12.07 4.72
C SER A 43 -10.57 11.57 5.81
N VAL A 44 -9.33 12.02 5.76
CA VAL A 44 -8.34 11.78 6.79
C VAL A 44 -7.77 13.12 7.21
N TYR A 45 -7.77 13.36 8.51
CA TYR A 45 -7.17 14.56 9.07
C TYR A 45 -5.65 14.42 9.08
N ASN A 46 -4.98 15.25 8.27
CA ASN A 46 -3.52 15.30 8.28
C ASN A 46 -2.99 15.93 9.57
N HIS A 47 -2.24 15.15 10.34
CA HIS A 47 -1.56 15.58 11.56
C HIS A 47 -0.07 15.15 11.58
N THR A 48 0.46 14.64 10.47
CA THR A 48 1.77 13.96 10.42
C THR A 48 2.78 14.56 9.47
N PHE A 49 2.37 15.48 8.60
CA PHE A 49 3.28 16.21 7.71
C PHE A 49 2.76 17.63 7.45
N THR A 50 3.66 18.52 7.05
CA THR A 50 3.32 19.91 6.69
C THR A 50 4.02 20.31 5.40
N ALA A 51 3.57 21.39 4.77
CA ALA A 51 4.32 22.00 3.68
C ALA A 51 5.73 22.41 4.14
N GLY A 52 6.72 22.26 3.25
CA GLY A 52 8.13 22.45 3.56
C GLY A 52 8.83 21.22 4.12
N GLU A 53 8.13 20.12 4.38
CA GLU A 53 8.74 18.85 4.76
C GLU A 53 9.61 18.31 3.62
N GLU A 54 10.81 17.85 3.96
CA GLU A 54 11.73 17.15 3.07
C GLU A 54 12.27 15.90 3.78
N LEU A 55 12.21 14.74 3.12
CA LEU A 55 12.72 13.48 3.63
C LEU A 55 13.65 12.84 2.59
N THR A 56 14.91 12.67 2.95
CA THR A 56 15.90 11.99 2.11
C THR A 56 16.12 10.54 2.56
N TYR A 57 15.81 9.59 1.70
CA TYR A 57 16.07 8.17 1.92
C TYR A 57 17.27 7.73 1.06
N LYS A 58 18.26 7.11 1.70
CA LYS A 58 19.43 6.57 1.00
C LYS A 58 19.27 5.08 0.74
N ILE A 59 19.53 4.68 -0.50
CA ILE A 59 19.42 3.29 -0.95
C ILE A 59 20.83 2.68 -0.93
N TYR A 60 20.94 1.47 -0.38
CA TYR A 60 22.18 0.73 -0.32
C TYR A 60 21.97 -0.70 -0.84
N TYR A 61 22.95 -1.23 -1.58
CA TYR A 61 23.06 -2.66 -1.84
C TYR A 61 23.76 -3.34 -0.67
N ASN A 62 23.17 -4.42 -0.16
CA ASN A 62 23.80 -5.27 0.84
C ASN A 62 24.58 -6.41 0.16
N LEU A 63 25.91 -6.35 0.19
CA LEU A 63 26.81 -7.40 -0.28
C LEU A 63 27.41 -8.15 0.91
N ASN A 64 26.54 -8.84 1.66
CA ASN A 64 26.81 -9.66 2.83
C ASN A 64 27.46 -8.91 4.01
N PHE A 65 28.71 -8.48 3.87
CA PHE A 65 29.46 -7.76 4.91
C PHE A 65 29.66 -6.27 4.61
N VAL A 66 29.29 -5.81 3.41
CA VAL A 66 29.50 -4.42 2.97
C VAL A 66 28.20 -3.83 2.43
N TRP A 67 27.88 -2.62 2.88
CA TRP A 67 26.78 -1.81 2.35
C TRP A 67 27.33 -0.80 1.35
N ILE A 68 26.89 -0.90 0.10
CA ILE A 68 27.34 -0.02 -0.97
C ILE A 68 26.23 1.01 -1.25
N PRO A 69 26.49 2.32 -1.10
CA PRO A 69 25.51 3.35 -1.44
C PRO A 69 25.17 3.27 -2.94
N ALA A 70 23.89 3.22 -3.27
CA ALA A 70 23.41 3.07 -4.65
C ALA A 70 22.79 4.36 -5.18
N GLY A 71 22.13 5.13 -4.31
CA GLY A 71 21.40 6.34 -4.68
C GLY A 71 20.58 6.87 -3.52
N GLU A 72 19.70 7.82 -3.82
CA GLU A 72 18.77 8.38 -2.86
C GLU A 72 17.44 8.76 -3.50
N VAL A 73 16.43 8.92 -2.66
CA VAL A 73 15.13 9.48 -3.01
C VAL A 73 14.83 10.63 -2.06
N VAL A 74 14.52 11.79 -2.61
CA VAL A 74 14.11 12.97 -1.85
C VAL A 74 12.61 13.16 -2.03
N PHE A 75 11.87 13.01 -0.93
CA PHE A 75 10.48 13.40 -0.84
C PHE A 75 10.39 14.86 -0.42
N SER A 76 9.50 15.62 -1.03
CA SER A 76 9.24 17.00 -0.65
C SER A 76 7.75 17.34 -0.71
N VAL A 77 7.28 18.13 0.25
CA VAL A 77 5.89 18.61 0.31
C VAL A 77 5.86 20.12 0.09
N ARG A 78 5.06 20.59 -0.86
CA ARG A 78 4.83 22.01 -1.14
C ARG A 78 3.37 22.38 -0.97
N ASP A 79 3.14 23.61 -0.52
CA ASP A 79 1.80 24.20 -0.47
C ASP A 79 1.43 24.77 -1.84
N VAL A 80 0.29 24.34 -2.40
CA VAL A 80 -0.27 24.87 -3.64
C VAL A 80 -1.77 25.22 -3.43
N GLY A 81 -2.03 26.15 -2.52
CA GLY A 81 -3.37 26.69 -2.28
C GLY A 81 -4.27 25.70 -1.55
N SER A 82 -5.28 25.15 -2.23
CA SER A 82 -6.16 24.13 -1.66
C SER A 82 -5.55 22.72 -1.66
N GLN A 83 -4.36 22.56 -2.23
CA GLN A 83 -3.69 21.27 -2.41
C GLN A 83 -2.29 21.24 -1.82
N TYR A 84 -1.79 20.03 -1.53
CA TYR A 84 -0.36 19.78 -1.42
C TYR A 84 0.17 19.28 -2.76
N HIS A 85 1.33 19.78 -3.17
CA HIS A 85 2.16 19.15 -4.20
C HIS A 85 3.24 18.35 -3.52
N ILE A 86 3.19 17.04 -3.68
CA ILE A 86 4.16 16.11 -3.14
C ILE A 86 4.97 15.57 -4.30
N SER A 87 6.29 15.52 -4.14
CA SER A 87 7.18 14.87 -5.10
C SER A 87 8.13 13.91 -4.41
N ALA A 88 8.53 12.86 -5.14
CA ALA A 88 9.61 11.95 -4.78
C ALA A 88 10.56 11.85 -5.97
N VAL A 89 11.76 12.39 -5.82
CA VAL A 89 12.78 12.39 -6.88
C VAL A 89 13.89 11.44 -6.49
N GLY A 90 14.04 10.38 -7.28
CA GLY A 90 15.02 9.31 -7.08
C GLY A 90 16.17 9.39 -8.08
N GLU A 91 17.39 9.25 -7.60
CA GLU A 91 18.56 9.13 -8.46
C GLU A 91 19.62 8.16 -7.94
N THR A 92 20.26 7.46 -8.88
CA THR A 92 21.49 6.71 -8.60
C THR A 92 22.69 7.65 -8.48
N TYR A 93 23.61 7.36 -7.56
CA TYR A 93 24.83 8.14 -7.41
C TYR A 93 25.76 7.99 -8.63
N SER A 94 26.36 9.10 -9.06
CA SER A 94 27.18 9.18 -10.28
C SER A 94 28.34 8.17 -10.33
N SER A 95 28.93 7.84 -9.18
CA SER A 95 30.00 6.83 -9.05
C SER A 95 29.57 5.40 -9.41
N TYR A 96 28.26 5.14 -9.50
CA TYR A 96 27.68 3.81 -9.76
C TYR A 96 26.91 3.75 -11.09
N GLU A 97 26.80 4.86 -11.82
CA GLU A 97 26.04 4.93 -13.09
C GLU A 97 26.63 4.10 -14.24
N TRP A 98 27.87 3.63 -14.10
CA TRP A 98 28.54 2.84 -15.13
C TRP A 98 27.88 1.48 -15.39
N PHE A 99 27.09 0.94 -14.44
CA PHE A 99 26.34 -0.30 -14.63
C PHE A 99 24.81 -0.09 -14.69
N PHE A 100 24.28 0.92 -13.98
CA PHE A 100 22.86 1.26 -14.04
C PHE A 100 22.62 2.71 -13.60
N LYS A 101 21.88 3.47 -14.41
CA LYS A 101 21.51 4.86 -14.13
C LYS A 101 19.99 4.94 -13.98
N ALA A 102 19.52 5.49 -12.86
CA ALA A 102 18.11 5.82 -12.67
C ALA A 102 17.96 7.32 -12.40
N ARG A 103 16.93 7.93 -12.99
CA ARG A 103 16.46 9.29 -12.77
C ARG A 103 14.95 9.30 -12.87
N ASP A 104 14.33 9.21 -11.70
CA ASP A 104 12.90 9.01 -11.59
C ASP A 104 12.28 10.17 -10.81
N SER A 105 11.15 10.67 -11.29
CA SER A 105 10.35 11.67 -10.63
C SER A 105 8.91 11.18 -10.53
N TYR A 106 8.40 11.18 -9.32
CA TYR A 106 7.00 10.98 -9.01
C TYR A 106 6.45 12.27 -8.43
N GLU A 107 5.30 12.71 -8.91
CA GLU A 107 4.63 13.92 -8.43
C GLU A 107 3.14 13.63 -8.25
N VAL A 108 2.55 14.20 -7.20
CA VAL A 108 1.11 14.16 -6.97
C VAL A 108 0.61 15.49 -6.40
N TYR A 109 -0.57 15.89 -6.85
CA TYR A 109 -1.35 16.98 -6.27
C TYR A 109 -2.53 16.37 -5.51
N ILE A 110 -2.55 16.55 -4.18
CA ILE A 110 -3.59 16.01 -3.31
C ILE A 110 -4.40 17.13 -2.66
N ASP A 111 -5.70 16.90 -2.50
CA ASP A 111 -6.55 17.79 -1.71
C ASP A 111 -6.16 17.77 -0.23
N LYS A 112 -6.14 18.93 0.44
CA LYS A 112 -5.68 19.03 1.84
C LYS A 112 -6.65 18.42 2.86
N GLN A 113 -7.92 18.19 2.49
CA GLN A 113 -8.96 17.70 3.39
C GLN A 113 -9.14 16.19 3.25
N SER A 114 -9.14 15.67 2.01
CA SER A 114 -9.30 14.24 1.73
C SER A 114 -7.97 13.49 1.58
N LEU A 115 -6.88 14.19 1.28
CA LEU A 115 -5.60 13.61 0.83
C LEU A 115 -5.69 12.77 -0.45
N LEU A 116 -6.82 12.85 -1.16
CA LEU A 116 -7.01 12.18 -2.43
C LEU A 116 -6.31 12.96 -3.56
N PRO A 117 -5.71 12.25 -4.53
CA PRO A 117 -5.07 12.87 -5.67
C PRO A 117 -6.11 13.45 -6.63
N SER A 118 -5.77 14.59 -7.23
CA SER A 118 -6.41 15.09 -8.46
C SER A 118 -5.55 14.85 -9.70
N LEU A 119 -4.23 14.74 -9.51
CA LEU A 119 -3.26 14.59 -10.57
C LEU A 119 -2.02 13.87 -10.03
N SER A 120 -1.53 12.87 -10.76
CA SER A 120 -0.21 12.29 -10.56
C SER A 120 0.58 12.28 -11.87
N ILE A 121 1.90 12.43 -11.77
CA ILE A 121 2.84 12.40 -12.89
C ILE A 121 4.02 11.51 -12.51
N ARG A 122 4.43 10.65 -13.43
CA ARG A 122 5.63 9.84 -13.34
C ARG A 122 6.49 10.11 -14.57
N ASP A 123 7.74 10.48 -14.34
CA ASP A 123 8.78 10.63 -15.38
C ASP A 123 9.96 9.76 -14.97
N ILE A 124 10.16 8.66 -15.68
CA ILE A 124 11.06 7.56 -15.31
C ILE A 124 12.13 7.42 -16.38
N GLN A 125 13.38 7.34 -15.96
CA GLN A 125 14.52 7.10 -16.85
C GLN A 125 15.49 6.12 -16.19
N GLU A 126 15.35 4.85 -16.54
CA GLU A 126 16.07 3.73 -15.95
C GLU A 126 16.87 2.98 -17.02
N GLY A 127 18.16 3.31 -17.12
CA GLY A 127 19.04 2.79 -18.16
C GLY A 127 18.56 3.17 -19.56
N LYS A 128 17.95 2.21 -20.28
CA LYS A 128 17.37 2.42 -21.62
C LYS A 128 15.84 2.57 -21.58
N PHE A 129 15.22 2.28 -20.44
CA PHE A 129 13.79 2.38 -20.28
C PHE A 129 13.42 3.82 -19.96
N THR A 130 12.36 4.31 -20.63
CA THR A 130 11.78 5.62 -20.35
C THR A 130 10.27 5.49 -20.29
N LEU A 131 9.65 6.20 -19.37
CA LEU A 131 8.21 6.26 -19.22
C LEU A 131 7.81 7.65 -18.75
N TYR A 132 6.82 8.20 -19.44
CA TYR A 132 6.03 9.32 -18.98
C TYR A 132 4.59 8.86 -18.79
N ASP A 133 4.04 9.05 -17.59
CA ASP A 133 2.67 8.68 -17.25
C ASP A 133 2.02 9.81 -16.46
N LYS A 134 0.89 10.32 -16.94
CA LYS A 134 0.10 11.35 -16.27
C LYS A 134 -1.30 10.82 -16.05
N ILE A 135 -1.75 10.81 -14.81
CA ILE A 135 -3.09 10.36 -14.44
C ILE A 135 -3.84 11.53 -13.81
N THR A 136 -5.01 11.84 -14.33
CA THR A 136 -5.95 12.81 -13.72
C THR A 136 -7.08 12.04 -13.07
N TYR A 137 -7.44 12.42 -11.85
CA TYR A 137 -8.39 11.69 -11.02
C TYR A 137 -9.67 12.52 -10.87
N ASN A 138 -10.80 11.95 -11.29
CA ASN A 138 -12.13 12.48 -11.00
C ASN A 138 -12.75 11.61 -9.90
N GLN A 139 -12.47 11.98 -8.64
CA GLN A 139 -12.94 11.27 -7.46
C GLN A 139 -14.47 11.30 -7.32
N SER A 140 -15.15 12.32 -7.83
CA SER A 140 -16.62 12.41 -7.78
C SER A 140 -17.32 11.50 -8.79
N GLU A 141 -16.65 11.17 -9.90
CA GLU A 141 -17.20 10.29 -10.93
C GLU A 141 -16.57 8.90 -10.90
N ASN A 142 -15.67 8.62 -9.96
CA ASN A 142 -14.95 7.35 -9.85
C ASN A 142 -14.23 6.98 -11.15
N LYS A 143 -13.54 7.97 -11.74
CA LYS A 143 -12.85 7.84 -13.01
C LYS A 143 -11.43 8.36 -12.97
N THR A 144 -10.56 7.75 -13.75
CA THR A 144 -9.23 8.26 -14.02
C THR A 144 -8.96 8.38 -15.51
N TYR A 145 -8.14 9.36 -15.87
CA TYR A 145 -7.72 9.61 -17.25
C TYR A 145 -6.20 9.51 -17.32
N SER A 146 -5.70 8.44 -17.94
CA SER A 146 -4.26 8.20 -18.11
C SER A 146 -3.78 8.68 -19.48
N VAL A 147 -2.61 9.30 -19.48
CA VAL A 147 -1.86 9.73 -20.66
C VAL A 147 -0.44 9.19 -20.53
N ARG A 148 -0.07 8.24 -21.38
CA ARG A 148 1.18 7.47 -21.25
C ARG A 148 2.01 7.49 -22.55
N GLY A 149 3.32 7.53 -22.42
CA GLY A 149 4.29 7.52 -23.51
C GLY A 149 5.72 7.26 -23.04
N SER A 150 6.68 7.26 -23.96
CA SER A 150 8.13 7.23 -23.62
C SER A 150 8.61 8.57 -23.05
N SER A 151 7.96 9.66 -23.44
CA SER A 151 8.21 11.01 -22.94
C SER A 151 6.96 11.87 -23.07
N LYS A 152 6.96 13.06 -22.47
CA LYS A 152 5.85 14.02 -22.56
C LYS A 152 5.49 14.42 -24.00
N SER A 153 6.47 14.41 -24.92
CA SER A 153 6.27 14.70 -26.34
C SER A 153 5.91 13.46 -27.18
N GLU A 154 6.07 12.26 -26.64
CA GLU A 154 5.86 10.98 -27.34
C GLU A 154 4.74 10.17 -26.69
N ILE A 155 3.58 10.80 -26.50
CA ILE A 155 2.39 10.13 -25.97
C ILE A 155 1.86 9.11 -26.97
N LYS A 156 1.64 7.89 -26.48
CA LYS A 156 1.13 6.75 -27.28
C LYS A 156 -0.25 6.28 -26.84
N GLU A 157 -0.56 6.44 -25.56
CA GLU A 157 -1.76 5.88 -24.95
C GLU A 157 -2.57 6.98 -24.25
N ARG A 158 -3.89 6.90 -24.39
CA ARG A 158 -4.86 7.73 -23.69
C ARG A 158 -6.03 6.84 -23.32
N ASN A 159 -6.21 6.58 -22.04
CA ASN A 159 -7.20 5.64 -21.54
C ASN A 159 -8.02 6.29 -20.43
N GLU A 160 -9.28 5.88 -20.35
CA GLU A 160 -10.17 6.17 -19.24
C GLU A 160 -10.41 4.85 -18.49
N TYR A 161 -10.37 4.91 -17.17
CA TYR A 161 -10.65 3.76 -16.31
C TYR A 161 -11.68 4.15 -15.27
N GLU A 162 -12.67 3.29 -15.08
CA GLU A 162 -13.49 3.28 -13.87
C GLU A 162 -12.65 2.75 -12.71
N VAL A 163 -12.73 3.40 -11.57
CA VAL A 163 -12.00 3.07 -10.33
C VAL A 163 -12.98 3.03 -9.17
N GLY A 164 -12.62 2.46 -8.02
CA GLY A 164 -13.44 2.58 -6.84
C GLY A 164 -13.38 3.98 -6.21
N ASN A 165 -14.14 4.11 -5.13
CA ASN A 165 -14.11 5.30 -4.30
C ASN A 165 -12.74 5.44 -3.63
N CYS A 166 -12.33 6.69 -3.38
CA CYS A 166 -11.09 7.00 -2.66
C CYS A 166 -9.81 6.50 -3.37
N MET A 167 -9.78 6.52 -4.71
CA MET A 167 -8.63 6.05 -5.48
C MET A 167 -7.37 6.84 -5.14
N HIS A 168 -6.30 6.14 -4.77
CA HIS A 168 -5.00 6.75 -4.50
C HIS A 168 -3.98 6.49 -5.61
N ASP A 169 -2.97 7.36 -5.70
CA ASP A 169 -1.71 7.05 -6.36
C ASP A 169 -0.67 6.60 -5.33
N ILE A 170 0.50 6.15 -5.81
CA ILE A 170 1.60 5.67 -4.97
C ILE A 170 2.03 6.71 -3.92
N LEU A 171 2.14 8.00 -4.29
CA LEU A 171 2.58 9.01 -3.33
C LEU A 171 1.46 9.41 -2.37
N SER A 172 0.24 9.63 -2.86
CA SER A 172 -0.88 9.99 -1.99
C SER A 172 -1.18 8.89 -0.96
N ILE A 173 -1.08 7.61 -1.33
CA ILE A 173 -1.32 6.54 -0.36
C ILE A 173 -0.24 6.48 0.73
N ILE A 174 1.03 6.74 0.38
CA ILE A 174 2.11 6.81 1.38
C ILE A 174 1.82 7.89 2.42
N TYR A 175 1.36 9.06 1.98
CA TYR A 175 1.05 10.18 2.88
C TYR A 175 -0.27 10.01 3.62
N TYR A 176 -1.25 9.34 3.02
CA TYR A 176 -2.45 8.89 3.72
C TYR A 176 -2.10 7.92 4.86
N ALA A 177 -1.31 6.88 4.56
CA ALA A 177 -0.92 5.84 5.51
C ALA A 177 -0.22 6.40 6.76
N ARG A 178 0.57 7.47 6.61
CA ARG A 178 1.21 8.16 7.74
C ARG A 178 0.23 8.68 8.79
N ASN A 179 -1.02 8.96 8.40
CA ASN A 179 -2.06 9.47 9.28
C ASN A 179 -2.94 8.36 9.90
N VAL A 180 -2.67 7.09 9.60
CA VAL A 180 -3.41 5.96 10.18
C VAL A 180 -2.92 5.69 11.60
N ASN A 181 -3.87 5.56 12.54
CA ASN A 181 -3.55 5.13 13.90
C ASN A 181 -3.42 3.60 13.96
N TYR A 182 -2.21 3.10 13.72
CA TYR A 182 -1.94 1.66 13.74
C TYR A 182 -2.16 0.99 15.10
N ALA A 183 -2.13 1.75 16.21
CA ALA A 183 -2.31 1.20 17.55
C ALA A 183 -3.78 0.85 17.85
N SER A 184 -4.73 1.41 17.09
CA SER A 184 -6.16 1.09 17.22
C SER A 184 -6.64 0.00 16.27
N LEU A 185 -5.73 -0.59 15.49
CA LEU A 185 -6.09 -1.60 14.50
C LEU A 185 -6.04 -3.01 15.07
N ASP A 186 -6.98 -3.83 14.64
CA ASP A 186 -6.99 -5.24 14.97
C ASP A 186 -6.07 -6.03 14.04
N VAL A 187 -5.49 -7.12 14.55
CA VAL A 187 -4.66 -8.03 13.75
C VAL A 187 -5.53 -8.66 12.67
N GLY A 188 -5.20 -8.42 11.40
CA GLY A 188 -5.95 -8.93 10.25
C GLY A 188 -6.95 -7.93 9.65
N GLU A 189 -7.00 -6.70 10.17
CA GLU A 189 -7.77 -5.62 9.56
C GLU A 189 -7.21 -5.24 8.19
N HIS A 190 -8.08 -5.07 7.20
CA HIS A 190 -7.74 -4.72 5.83
C HIS A 190 -8.24 -3.31 5.51
N PHE A 191 -7.37 -2.48 4.95
CA PHE A 191 -7.78 -1.20 4.37
C PHE A 191 -8.18 -1.42 2.91
N PRO A 192 -9.41 -1.06 2.51
CA PRO A 192 -9.79 -1.04 1.10
C PRO A 192 -9.08 0.13 0.43
N ILE A 193 -7.84 -0.10 0.02
CA ILE A 193 -7.05 0.84 -0.77
C ILE A 193 -7.11 0.33 -2.21
N GLU A 194 -7.75 1.11 -3.07
CA GLU A 194 -7.77 0.89 -4.53
C GLU A 194 -6.76 1.80 -5.24
#